data_AF-D8MM85-F1
#
_entry.id   AF-D8MM85-F1
#
_cell.length_a   1.000
_cell.length_b   1.000
_cell.length_c   1.000
_cell.angle_alpha   90.00
_cell.angle_beta   90.00
_cell.angle_gamma   90.00
#
_symmetry.space_group_name_H-M   'P 1'
#
loop_
_entity.id
_entity.type
_entity.pdbx_description
1 polymer ?
#
loop_
_entity_poly.entity_id
_entity_poly.type
_entity_poly.pdbx_seq_one_letter_code
_entity_poly.pdbx_strand_id
1 'polypeptide(L)'
;MTTKRKPFHRPMTANWWQKSGYYRFYMLREATALPALWFSLEMIFGLFALKNGEQSWQAFVAVLQHPIMLLINIVALAAALLHSKTWFELAPKAQVIVLGGKKMSPAPVIKGLWLAMVVVSLILLTWALLIKESL
;
A
#
# COMPACT_ATOMS: atom_id res chain seq x y z
N MET A 1 41.55 -0.11 38.18
CA MET A 1 40.49 -1.02 38.65
C MET A 1 39.58 -1.35 37.48
N THR A 2 39.33 -2.63 37.20
CA THR A 2 38.34 -3.06 36.19
C THR A 2 36.95 -3.24 36.84
N THR A 3 35.90 -2.89 36.09
CA THR A 3 34.51 -2.95 36.58
C THR A 3 34.08 -4.39 36.87
N LYS A 4 33.42 -4.63 38.01
CA LYS A 4 32.83 -5.94 38.38
C LYS A 4 31.47 -6.21 37.72
N ARG A 5 30.93 -5.26 36.95
CA ARG A 5 29.62 -5.40 36.30
C ARG A 5 29.65 -6.46 35.20
N LYS A 6 28.63 -7.32 35.18
CA LYS A 6 28.34 -8.26 34.09
C LYS A 6 26.96 -7.95 33.51
N PRO A 7 26.86 -7.03 32.54
CA PRO A 7 25.57 -6.66 31.93
C PRO A 7 24.89 -7.88 31.31
N PHE A 8 23.58 -7.99 31.55
CA PHE A 8 22.76 -9.05 30.97
C PHE A 8 22.18 -8.59 29.63
N HIS A 9 22.38 -9.38 28.57
CA HIS A 9 21.82 -9.13 27.25
C HIS A 9 20.61 -10.04 27.03
N ARG A 10 19.41 -9.44 26.92
CA ARG A 10 18.18 -10.18 26.66
C ARG A 10 18.16 -10.69 25.21
N PRO A 11 17.77 -11.95 24.96
CA PRO A 11 17.63 -12.46 23.60
C PRO A 11 16.42 -11.81 22.88
N MET A 12 16.56 -11.56 21.59
CA MET A 12 15.50 -11.09 20.71
C MET A 12 15.15 -12.20 19.70
N THR A 13 14.09 -12.95 20.00
CA THR A 13 13.64 -14.08 19.17
C THR A 13 12.97 -13.61 17.88
N ALA A 14 12.99 -14.43 16.81
CA ALA A 14 12.40 -14.07 15.51
C ALA A 14 10.90 -13.75 15.57
N ASN A 15 10.17 -14.33 16.54
CA ASN A 15 8.76 -14.06 16.79
C ASN A 15 8.50 -12.87 17.74
N TRP A 16 9.47 -11.98 17.95
CA TRP A 16 9.33 -10.82 18.83
C TRP A 16 8.10 -9.97 18.51
N TRP A 17 7.71 -9.90 17.24
CA TRP A 17 6.59 -9.10 16.75
C TRP A 17 5.23 -9.66 17.17
N GLN A 18 5.16 -10.92 17.59
CA GLN A 18 3.92 -11.53 18.09
C GLN A 18 3.57 -11.07 19.51
N LYS A 19 4.50 -10.40 20.21
CA LYS A 19 4.34 -10.02 21.63
C LYS A 19 3.30 -8.94 21.89
N SER A 20 2.96 -8.11 20.90
CA SER A 20 1.98 -7.02 21.09
C SER A 20 1.14 -6.77 19.83
N GLY A 21 -0.08 -6.25 20.01
CA GLY A 21 -0.92 -5.83 18.89
C GLY A 21 -0.25 -4.75 18.03
N TYR A 22 0.52 -3.85 18.64
CA TYR A 22 1.27 -2.81 17.93
C TYR A 22 2.31 -3.41 16.97
N TYR A 23 3.08 -4.40 17.41
CA TYR A 23 4.08 -5.03 16.54
C TYR A 23 3.45 -5.92 15.47
N ARG A 24 2.35 -6.61 15.77
CA ARG A 24 1.59 -7.35 14.76
C ARG A 24 1.04 -6.42 13.69
N PHE A 25 0.50 -5.26 14.06
CA PHE A 25 0.04 -4.26 13.10
C PHE A 25 1.19 -3.66 12.29
N TYR A 26 2.35 -3.43 12.89
CA TYR A 26 3.56 -3.03 12.16
C TYR A 26 3.92 -4.07 11.09
N MET A 27 3.96 -5.36 11.44
CA MET A 27 4.26 -6.42 10.47
C MET A 27 3.18 -6.51 9.38
N LEU A 28 1.91 -6.33 9.73
CA LEU A 28 0.81 -6.30 8.75
C LEU A 28 0.96 -5.12 7.78
N ARG A 29 1.37 -3.94 8.27
CA ARG A 29 1.66 -2.76 7.44
C ARG A 29 2.78 -3.06 6.46
N GLU A 30 3.90 -3.62 6.91
CA GLU A 30 5.01 -3.95 6.01
C GLU A 30 4.62 -5.06 5.01
N ALA A 31 3.77 -6.00 5.43
CA ALA A 31 3.29 -7.08 4.58
C ALA A 31 2.42 -6.61 3.40
N THR A 32 1.93 -5.36 3.38
CA THR A 32 1.24 -4.80 2.20
C THR A 32 2.15 -4.73 0.96
N ALA A 33 3.47 -4.89 1.13
CA ALA A 33 4.40 -5.03 0.01
C ALA A 33 4.14 -6.28 -0.84
N LEU A 34 3.65 -7.39 -0.25
CA LEU A 34 3.42 -8.62 -0.99
C LEU A 34 2.28 -8.48 -2.00
N PRO A 35 1.07 -7.98 -1.63
CA PRO A 35 0.02 -7.76 -2.61
C PRO A 35 0.34 -6.63 -3.60
N ALA A 36 1.14 -5.62 -3.20
CA ALA A 36 1.61 -4.59 -4.12
C ALA A 36 2.53 -5.17 -5.22
N LEU A 37 3.46 -6.04 -4.84
CA LEU A 37 4.32 -6.77 -5.79
C LEU A 37 3.47 -7.66 -6.70
N TRP A 38 2.53 -8.41 -6.13
CA TRP A 38 1.59 -9.23 -6.90
C TRP A 38 0.86 -8.43 -7.98
N PHE A 39 0.20 -7.33 -7.59
CA PHE A 39 -0.54 -6.49 -8.53
C PHE A 39 0.38 -5.88 -9.60
N SER A 40 1.62 -5.54 -9.25
CA SER A 40 2.62 -5.07 -10.22
C SER A 40 2.96 -6.14 -11.27
N LEU A 41 3.11 -7.41 -10.84
CA LEU A 41 3.34 -8.53 -11.75
C LEU A 41 2.11 -8.78 -12.63
N GLU A 42 0.91 -8.71 -12.07
CA GLU A 42 -0.34 -8.81 -12.82
C GLU A 42 -0.43 -7.76 -13.93
N MET A 43 -0.05 -6.50 -13.64
CA MET A 43 0.00 -5.44 -14.65
C MET A 43 1.03 -5.72 -15.76
N ILE A 44 2.19 -6.30 -15.42
CA ILE A 44 3.18 -6.71 -16.43
C ILE A 44 2.61 -7.82 -17.32
N PHE A 45 1.94 -8.82 -16.74
CA PHE A 45 1.27 -9.86 -17.52
C PHE A 45 0.19 -9.28 -18.43
N GLY A 46 -0.64 -8.38 -17.90
CA GLY A 46 -1.66 -7.68 -18.69
C GLY A 46 -1.07 -6.88 -19.85
N LEU A 47 0.05 -6.18 -19.62
CA LEU A 47 0.76 -5.41 -20.65
C LEU A 47 1.28 -6.31 -21.79
N PHE A 48 1.92 -7.44 -21.45
CA PHE A 48 2.40 -8.37 -22.47
C PHE A 48 1.26 -9.11 -23.17
N ALA A 49 0.19 -9.46 -22.45
CA ALA A 49 -1.01 -10.04 -23.04
C ALA A 49 -1.66 -9.08 -24.05
N LEU A 50 -1.75 -7.79 -23.71
CA LEU A 50 -2.26 -6.76 -24.59
C LEU A 50 -1.38 -6.61 -25.85
N LYS A 51 -0.06 -6.62 -25.70
CA LYS A 51 0.88 -6.55 -26.82
C LYS A 51 0.76 -7.75 -27.77
N ASN A 52 0.43 -8.93 -27.26
CA ASN A 52 0.36 -10.18 -28.03
C ASN A 52 -0.97 -10.37 -28.78
N GLY A 53 -1.85 -9.37 -28.77
CA GLY A 53 -3.10 -9.36 -29.53
C GLY A 53 -4.30 -9.91 -28.77
N GLU A 54 -5.45 -9.88 -29.44
CA GLU A 54 -6.77 -10.08 -28.84
C GLU A 54 -6.90 -11.42 -28.10
N GLN A 55 -6.45 -12.52 -28.70
CA GLN A 55 -6.56 -13.84 -28.07
C GLN A 55 -5.82 -13.90 -26.72
N SER A 56 -4.62 -13.33 -26.65
CA SER A 56 -3.84 -13.31 -25.40
C SER A 56 -4.47 -12.39 -24.37
N TRP A 57 -5.03 -11.25 -24.80
CA TRP A 57 -5.77 -10.33 -23.93
C TRP A 57 -7.02 -11.00 -23.32
N GLN A 58 -7.82 -11.68 -24.14
CA GLN A 58 -9.02 -12.38 -23.65
C GLN A 58 -8.67 -13.50 -22.66
N ALA A 59 -7.56 -14.21 -22.89
CA ALA A 59 -7.07 -15.21 -21.93
C ALA A 59 -6.67 -14.56 -20.60
N PHE A 60 -6.01 -13.40 -20.62
CA PHE A 60 -5.70 -12.64 -19.40
C PHE A 60 -6.98 -12.19 -18.66
N VAL A 61 -7.98 -11.66 -19.38
CA VAL A 61 -9.27 -11.29 -18.79
C VAL A 61 -9.97 -12.50 -18.16
N ALA A 62 -9.93 -13.67 -18.80
CA ALA A 62 -10.49 -14.90 -18.25
C ALA A 62 -9.80 -15.32 -16.93
N VAL A 63 -8.48 -15.11 -16.81
CA VAL A 63 -7.76 -15.32 -15.54
C VAL A 63 -8.28 -14.35 -14.46
N LEU A 64 -8.45 -13.07 -14.78
CA LEU A 64 -8.99 -12.07 -13.84
C LEU A 64 -10.43 -12.38 -13.37
N GLN A 65 -11.23 -13.00 -14.23
CA GLN A 65 -12.60 -13.41 -13.92
C GLN A 65 -12.67 -14.66 -13.03
N HIS A 66 -11.57 -15.40 -12.88
CA HIS A 66 -11.55 -16.57 -12.01
C HIS A 66 -11.80 -16.15 -10.54
N PRO A 67 -12.73 -16.80 -9.81
CA PRO A 67 -13.11 -16.37 -8.44
C PRO A 67 -11.94 -16.24 -7.45
N ILE A 68 -10.95 -17.14 -7.55
CA ILE A 68 -9.74 -17.06 -6.70
C ILE A 68 -8.92 -15.82 -7.04
N MET A 69 -8.80 -15.49 -8.33
CA MET A 69 -8.05 -14.32 -8.78
C MET A 69 -8.74 -13.03 -8.32
N LEU A 70 -10.07 -12.98 -8.46
CA LEU A 70 -10.87 -11.88 -7.94
C LEU A 70 -10.67 -11.69 -6.42
N LEU A 71 -10.68 -12.78 -5.65
CA LEU A 71 -10.44 -12.72 -4.20
C LEU A 71 -9.04 -12.19 -3.87
N ILE A 72 -8.01 -12.66 -4.58
CA ILE A 72 -6.63 -12.15 -4.40
C ILE A 72 -6.58 -10.64 -4.69
N ASN A 73 -7.26 -10.16 -5.73
CA ASN A 73 -7.26 -8.75 -6.09
C ASN A 73 -8.08 -7.88 -5.13
N ILE A 74 -9.14 -8.43 -4.52
CA ILE A 74 -9.83 -7.78 -3.41
C ILE A 74 -8.90 -7.64 -2.19
N VAL A 75 -8.12 -8.68 -1.87
CA VAL A 75 -7.10 -8.62 -0.82
C VAL A 75 -6.01 -7.60 -1.16
N ALA A 76 -5.58 -7.54 -2.42
CA ALA A 76 -4.62 -6.54 -2.89
C ALA A 76 -5.14 -5.12 -2.73
N LEU A 77 -6.42 -4.88 -3.08
CA LEU A 77 -7.08 -3.60 -2.88
C LEU A 77 -7.16 -3.24 -1.38
N ALA A 78 -7.57 -4.18 -0.52
CA ALA A 78 -7.63 -3.95 0.92
C ALA A 78 -6.25 -3.63 1.51
N ALA A 79 -5.21 -4.33 1.07
CA ALA A 79 -3.82 -4.08 1.46
C ALA A 79 -3.33 -2.70 0.96
N ALA A 80 -3.67 -2.31 -0.27
CA ALA A 80 -3.35 -1.00 -0.81
C ALA A 80 -4.04 0.13 -0.02
N LEU A 81 -5.31 -0.04 0.37
CA LEU A 81 -6.01 0.92 1.22
C LEU A 81 -5.37 1.05 2.61
N LEU A 82 -4.99 -0.07 3.24
CA LEU A 82 -4.24 -0.06 4.50
C LEU A 82 -2.88 0.65 4.33
N HIS A 83 -2.19 0.39 3.23
CA HIS A 83 -0.94 1.04 2.89
C HIS A 83 -1.13 2.56 2.77
N SER A 84 -2.09 3.02 1.95
CA SER A 84 -2.41 4.45 1.81
C SER A 84 -2.72 5.10 3.16
N LYS A 85 -3.57 4.47 3.98
CA LYS A 85 -3.95 4.98 5.30
C LYS A 85 -2.72 5.19 6.21
N THR A 86 -1.88 4.17 6.32
CA THR A 86 -0.68 4.24 7.17
C THR A 86 0.40 5.14 6.60
N TRP A 87 0.58 5.16 5.28
CA TRP A 87 1.49 6.07 4.58
C TRP A 87 1.10 7.53 4.82
N PHE A 88 -0.18 7.86 4.67
CA PHE A 88 -0.68 9.22 4.91
C PHE A 88 -0.49 9.66 6.36
N GLU A 89 -0.60 8.76 7.34
CA GLU A 89 -0.35 9.07 8.76
C GLU A 89 1.14 9.25 9.10
N LEU A 90 2.04 8.59 8.35
CA LEU A 90 3.48 8.56 8.64
C LEU A 90 4.28 9.58 7.83
N ALA A 91 3.96 9.78 6.55
CA ALA A 91 4.69 10.69 5.67
C ALA A 91 4.80 12.13 6.20
N PRO A 92 3.76 12.75 6.80
CA PRO A 92 3.87 14.11 7.34
C PRO A 92 4.83 14.23 8.52
N LYS A 93 5.16 13.12 9.20
CA LYS A 93 6.10 13.13 10.34
C LYS A 93 7.55 13.38 9.90
N ALA A 94 7.86 13.15 8.62
CA ALA A 94 9.16 13.47 8.05
C ALA A 94 9.33 14.97 7.72
N GLN A 95 8.25 15.75 7.81
CA GLN A 95 8.25 17.18 7.48
C GLN A 95 8.28 18.03 8.76
N VAL A 96 9.01 19.15 8.70
CA VAL A 96 9.02 20.17 9.77
C VAL A 96 8.49 21.47 9.18
N ILE A 97 7.19 21.69 9.35
CA ILE A 97 6.51 22.90 8.89
C ILE A 97 6.20 23.77 10.12
N VAL A 98 6.64 25.02 10.11
CA VAL A 98 6.41 26.00 11.18
C VAL A 98 5.57 27.16 10.64
N LEU A 99 4.44 27.44 11.28
CA LEU A 99 3.52 28.52 10.92
C LEU A 99 3.27 29.38 12.17
N GLY A 100 3.48 30.70 12.04
CA GLY A 100 3.30 31.63 13.17
C GLY A 100 4.15 31.28 14.40
N GLY A 101 5.37 30.78 14.19
CA GLY A 101 6.29 30.37 15.26
C GLY A 101 5.95 29.03 15.95
N LYS A 102 4.92 28.31 15.51
CA LYS A 102 4.55 26.99 16.06
C LYS A 102 4.69 25.89 15.00
N LYS A 103 5.15 24.71 15.42
CA LYS A 103 5.14 23.52 14.55
C LYS A 103 3.70 23.16 14.20
N MET A 104 3.42 23.02 12.91
CA MET A 104 2.11 22.62 12.41
C MET A 104 1.81 21.17 12.80
N SER A 105 0.54 20.87 13.11
CA SER A 105 0.08 19.49 13.29
C SER A 105 0.12 18.73 11.95
N PRO A 106 0.20 17.39 11.93
CA PRO A 106 0.19 16.63 10.68
C PRO A 106 -1.18 16.59 10.00
N ALA A 107 -2.26 16.94 10.71
CA ALA A 107 -3.64 16.78 10.24
C ALA A 107 -3.97 17.48 8.90
N PRO A 108 -3.51 18.72 8.62
CA PRO A 108 -3.76 19.36 7.33
C PRO A 108 -3.16 18.58 6.16
N VAL A 109 -1.94 18.05 6.32
CA VAL A 109 -1.27 17.24 5.28
C VAL A 109 -2.01 15.93 5.06
N ILE A 110 -2.41 15.24 6.14
CA ILE A 110 -3.20 14.00 6.04
C ILE A 110 -4.50 14.23 5.28
N LYS A 111 -5.24 15.31 5.61
CA LYS A 111 -6.48 15.68 4.90
C LYS A 111 -6.23 15.98 3.43
N GLY A 112 -5.15 16.70 3.12
CA GLY A 112 -4.74 16.99 1.74
C GLY A 112 -4.44 15.72 0.94
N LEU A 113 -3.72 14.76 1.53
CA LEU A 113 -3.41 13.47 0.88
C LEU A 113 -4.67 12.65 0.59
N TRP A 114 -5.61 12.58 1.53
CA TRP A 114 -6.90 11.91 1.31
C TRP A 114 -7.73 12.62 0.24
N LEU A 115 -7.80 13.94 0.27
CA LEU A 115 -8.49 14.72 -0.77
C LEU A 115 -7.88 14.45 -2.15
N ALA A 116 -6.56 14.50 -2.27
CA ALA A 116 -5.86 14.21 -3.51
C ALA A 116 -6.14 12.78 -3.99
N MET A 117 -6.10 11.79 -3.11
CA MET A 117 -6.44 10.40 -3.44
C MET A 117 -7.86 10.29 -4.01
N VAL A 118 -8.86 10.87 -3.33
CA VAL A 118 -10.26 10.82 -3.79
C VAL A 118 -10.41 11.52 -5.15
N VAL A 119 -9.84 12.71 -5.31
CA VAL A 119 -9.92 13.47 -6.56
C VAL A 119 -9.29 12.69 -7.73
N VAL A 120 -8.07 12.17 -7.54
CA VAL A 120 -7.37 11.39 -8.58
C VAL A 120 -8.14 10.11 -8.90
N SER A 121 -8.64 9.38 -7.90
CA SER A 121 -9.45 8.18 -8.14
C SER A 121 -10.73 8.48 -8.91
N LEU A 122 -11.43 9.56 -8.58
CA LEU A 122 -12.63 9.98 -9.31
C LEU A 122 -12.31 10.31 -10.77
N ILE A 123 -11.27 11.11 -11.02
CA ILE A 123 -10.82 11.46 -12.37
C ILE A 123 -10.48 10.20 -13.18
N LEU A 124 -9.73 9.26 -12.61
CA LEU A 124 -9.35 8.02 -13.30
C LEU A 124 -10.57 7.15 -13.60
N LEU A 125 -11.53 7.05 -12.67
CA LEU A 125 -12.74 6.27 -12.87
C LEU A 125 -13.65 6.88 -13.94
N THR A 126 -13.88 8.20 -13.92
CA THR A 126 -14.66 8.86 -14.99
C THR A 126 -13.96 8.74 -16.33
N TRP A 127 -12.64 8.98 -16.39
CA TRP A 127 -11.88 8.84 -17.62
C TRP A 127 -11.95 7.40 -18.18
N ALA A 128 -11.72 6.39 -17.35
CA ALA A 128 -11.71 4.99 -17.77
C ALA A 128 -13.10 4.47 -18.19
N LEU A 129 -14.17 4.92 -17.54
CA LEU A 129 -15.54 4.45 -17.83
C LEU A 129 -16.18 5.22 -18.99
N LEU A 130 -15.92 6.53 -19.13
CA LEU A 130 -16.59 7.38 -20.12
C LEU A 130 -15.89 7.36 -21.48
N ILE A 131 -14.57 7.16 -21.54
CA ILE A 131 -13.85 7.12 -22.84
C ILE A 131 -14.18 5.86 -23.63
N LYS A 132 -14.62 4.79 -22.96
CA LYS A 132 -15.06 3.55 -23.61
C LYS A 132 -16.21 3.78 -24.62
N GLU A 133 -16.98 4.85 -24.48
CA GLU A 133 -18.07 5.17 -25.42
C GLU A 133 -17.64 6.07 -26.60
N SER A 134 -16.39 6.51 -26.62
CA SER A 134 -15.88 7.49 -27.62
C SER A 134 -14.89 6.93 -28.64
N LEU A 135 -14.57 5.63 -28.56
CA LEU A 135 -13.71 4.86 -29.47
C LEU A 135 -14.46 3.63 -29.99
#